data_AF-A0A2M8UYM3-F1
#
_entry.id   AF-A0A2M8UYM3-F1
#
_cell.length_a   1.000
_cell.length_b   1.000
_cell.length_c   1.000
_cell.angle_alpha   90.00
_cell.angle_beta   90.00
_cell.angle_gamma   90.00
#
_symmetry.space_group_name_H-M   'P 1'
#
loop_
_entity.id
_entity.type
_entity.pdbx_description
1 polymer ?
#
loop_
_entity_poly.entity_id
_entity_poly.type
_entity_poly.pdbx_seq_one_letter_code
_entity_poly.pdbx_strand_id
1 'polypeptide(L)'
;MESTARDRRIAVLIPVVSPLLLYVSFWSAPLLVLGYLLLRRRALPLAREVMLRVLDLLLSVLLFSVAAGLLIGSLGVVARDGEIELLELASRALIGLFGILVTVYAVISLGFSAFRAWHGQLHDPKLSMGVLQALRGRPRTAA
;
A
#
# COMPACT_ATOMS: atom_id res chain seq x y z
N MET A 1 13.77 16.82 13.21
CA MET A 1 14.51 15.54 13.31
C MET A 1 15.69 15.64 12.36
N GLU A 2 16.93 15.66 12.87
CA GLU A 2 18.11 15.55 12.00
C GLU A 2 18.23 14.11 11.48
N SER A 3 17.61 13.84 10.34
CA SER A 3 17.83 12.58 9.63
C SER A 3 19.19 12.64 8.93
N THR A 4 20.10 11.71 9.21
CA THR A 4 21.34 11.58 8.44
C THR A 4 21.02 11.34 6.96
N ALA A 5 21.88 11.80 6.03
CA ALA A 5 21.69 11.57 4.59
C ALA A 5 21.44 10.09 4.23
N ARG A 6 22.00 9.16 5.02
CA ARG A 6 21.76 7.71 4.92
C ARG A 6 20.30 7.32 5.24
N ASP A 7 19.69 7.91 6.26
CA ASP A 7 18.30 7.64 6.65
C ASP A 7 17.33 8.10 5.56
N ARG A 8 17.56 9.29 4.98
CA ARG A 8 16.78 9.78 3.83
C ARG A 8 16.86 8.88 2.61
N ARG A 9 18.07 8.44 2.24
CA ARG A 9 18.25 7.52 1.10
C ARG A 9 17.49 6.21 1.29
N ILE A 10 17.57 5.62 2.47
CA ILE A 10 16.83 4.38 2.80
C ILE A 10 15.32 4.64 2.80
N ALA A 11 14.87 5.76 3.38
CA ALA A 11 13.46 6.15 3.41
C ALA A 11 12.85 6.31 2.01
N VAL A 12 13.60 6.85 1.04
CA VAL A 12 13.16 7.03 -0.35
C VAL A 12 13.11 5.70 -1.11
N LEU A 13 14.05 4.78 -0.82
CA LEU A 13 14.08 3.46 -1.46
C LEU A 13 12.90 2.58 -1.06
N ILE A 14 12.40 2.72 0.17
CA ILE A 14 11.29 1.90 0.68
C ILE A 14 10.04 1.92 -0.22
N PRO A 15 9.41 3.06 -0.55
CA PRO A 15 8.23 3.11 -1.40
C PRO A 15 8.48 2.64 -2.84
N VAL A 16 9.74 2.58 -3.27
CA VAL A 16 10.11 2.08 -4.61
C VAL A 16 10.32 0.56 -4.58
N VAL A 17 11.10 0.05 -3.63
CA VAL A 17 11.52 -1.35 -3.57
C VAL A 17 10.40 -2.25 -3.03
N SER A 18 9.60 -1.77 -2.08
CA SER A 18 8.51 -2.56 -1.47
C SER A 18 7.47 -3.08 -2.48
N PRO A 19 6.89 -2.26 -3.37
CA PRO A 19 5.95 -2.75 -4.38
C PRO A 19 6.64 -3.67 -5.42
N LEU A 20 7.91 -3.39 -5.79
CA LEU A 20 8.69 -4.22 -6.70
C LEU A 20 8.89 -5.64 -6.14
N LEU A 21 9.23 -5.76 -4.85
CA LEU A 21 9.36 -7.05 -4.17
C LEU A 21 8.04 -7.85 -4.23
N LEU A 22 6.92 -7.21 -3.90
CA LEU A 22 5.61 -7.85 -3.92
C LEU A 22 5.15 -8.21 -5.33
N TYR A 23 5.50 -7.40 -6.33
CA TYR A 23 5.21 -7.69 -7.74
C TYR A 23 5.95 -8.93 -8.23
N VAL A 24 7.24 -9.07 -7.88
CA VAL A 24 8.05 -10.26 -8.25
C VAL A 24 7.53 -11.50 -7.54
N SER A 25 7.20 -11.40 -6.26
CA SER A 25 6.59 -12.51 -5.53
C SER A 25 5.79 -12.00 -4.34
N PHE A 26 4.51 -12.33 -4.30
CA PHE A 26 3.66 -12.04 -3.14
C PHE A 26 4.21 -12.67 -1.85
N TRP A 27 4.86 -13.84 -1.97
CA TRP A 27 5.51 -14.53 -0.85
C TRP A 27 6.71 -13.80 -0.26
N SER A 28 7.15 -12.69 -0.88
CA SER A 28 8.17 -11.80 -0.31
C SER A 28 7.64 -10.87 0.79
N ALA A 29 6.33 -10.83 1.05
CA ALA A 29 5.74 -9.99 2.10
C ALA A 29 6.41 -10.12 3.49
N PRO A 30 6.80 -11.33 3.96
CA PRO A 30 7.55 -11.48 5.21
C PRO A 30 8.91 -10.75 5.20
N LEU A 31 9.56 -10.59 4.05
CA LEU A 31 10.83 -9.86 3.94
C LEU A 31 10.64 -8.36 4.22
N LEU A 32 9.50 -7.78 3.84
CA LEU A 32 9.20 -6.37 4.15
C LEU A 32 9.01 -6.17 5.66
N VAL A 33 8.33 -7.12 6.33
CA VAL A 33 8.18 -7.12 7.78
C VAL A 33 9.54 -7.29 8.46
N LEU A 34 10.39 -8.18 7.96
CA LEU A 34 11.76 -8.35 8.44
C LEU A 34 12.58 -7.05 8.27
N GLY A 35 12.43 -6.38 7.14
CA GLY A 35 13.04 -5.07 6.87
C GLY A 35 12.63 -4.01 7.89
N TYR A 36 11.35 -3.95 8.25
CA TYR A 36 10.87 -3.07 9.33
C TYR A 36 11.54 -3.40 10.69
N LEU A 37 11.64 -4.69 11.04
CA LEU A 37 12.29 -5.13 12.29
C LEU A 37 13.77 -4.77 12.33
N LEU A 38 14.48 -4.87 11.21
CA LEU A 38 15.87 -4.47 11.08
C LEU A 38 16.04 -2.95 11.23
N LEU A 39 15.17 -2.15 10.63
CA LEU A 39 15.17 -0.69 10.75
C LEU A 39 14.91 -0.24 12.20
N ARG A 40 14.05 -0.97 12.94
CA ARG A 40 13.81 -0.71 14.36
C ARG A 40 15.10 -0.78 15.20
N ARG A 41 16.05 -1.65 14.84
CA ARG A 41 17.32 -1.84 15.56
C ARG A 41 18.41 -0.83 15.16
N ARG A 42 18.30 -0.16 14.02
CA ARG A 42 19.40 0.63 13.40
C ARG A 42 19.35 2.14 13.67
N ALA A 43 18.48 2.63 14.57
CA ALA A 43 18.30 4.06 14.87
C ALA A 43 18.03 4.93 13.62
N LEU A 44 17.24 4.41 12.66
CA LEU A 44 16.81 5.10 11.44
C LEU A 44 15.33 5.49 11.57
N PRO A 45 15.02 6.60 12.26
CA PRO A 45 13.64 6.91 12.63
C PRO A 45 12.77 7.26 11.42
N LEU A 46 13.30 7.95 10.41
CA LEU A 46 12.53 8.32 9.22
C LEU A 46 12.23 7.10 8.37
N ALA A 47 13.25 6.29 8.02
CA ALA A 47 13.06 5.09 7.23
C ALA A 47 12.09 4.10 7.90
N ARG A 48 12.17 3.96 9.23
CA ARG A 48 11.25 3.10 9.99
C ARG A 48 9.80 3.54 9.87
N GLU A 49 9.53 4.85 9.94
CA GLU A 49 8.17 5.37 9.84
C GLU A 49 7.64 5.33 8.41
N VAL A 50 8.48 5.64 7.42
CA VAL A 50 8.12 5.46 6.00
C VAL A 50 7.80 3.99 5.69
N MET A 51 8.61 3.04 6.17
CA MET A 51 8.34 1.61 6.02
C MET A 51 7.00 1.19 6.60
N LEU A 52 6.68 1.66 7.81
CA LEU A 52 5.39 1.35 8.44
C LEU A 52 4.22 1.87 7.61
N ARG A 53 4.31 3.12 7.11
CA ARG A 53 3.25 3.76 6.32
C ARG A 53 3.09 3.12 4.94
N VAL A 54 4.20 2.74 4.30
CA VAL A 54 4.16 2.02 3.02
C VAL A 54 3.58 0.63 3.19
N LEU A 55 3.97 -0.11 4.23
CA LEU A 55 3.35 -1.40 4.56
C LEU A 55 1.85 -1.28 4.81
N ASP A 56 1.44 -0.25 5.54
CA ASP A 56 0.04 -0.02 5.87
C ASP A 56 -0.79 0.38 4.64
N LEU A 57 -0.24 1.21 3.75
CA LEU A 57 -0.82 1.51 2.43
C LEU A 57 -0.98 0.24 1.59
N LEU A 58 0.07 -0.57 1.46
CA LEU A 58 0.05 -1.81 0.67
C LEU A 58 -0.99 -2.79 1.22
N LEU A 59 -1.07 -2.94 2.55
CA LEU A 59 -2.08 -3.78 3.19
C LEU A 59 -3.49 -3.25 2.95
N SER A 60 -3.70 -1.94 3.09
CA SER A 60 -5.01 -1.32 2.88
C SER A 60 -5.48 -1.46 1.43
N VAL A 61 -4.59 -1.24 0.47
CA VAL A 61 -4.84 -1.44 -0.97
C VAL A 61 -5.16 -2.90 -1.27
N LEU A 62 -4.42 -3.85 -0.67
CA LEU A 62 -4.66 -5.28 -0.84
C LEU A 62 -6.05 -5.66 -0.32
N LEU A 63 -6.39 -5.28 0.92
CA LEU A 63 -7.68 -5.58 1.53
C LEU A 63 -8.83 -4.98 0.72
N PHE A 64 -8.69 -3.74 0.28
CA PHE A 64 -9.67 -3.07 -0.56
C PHE A 64 -9.84 -3.77 -1.91
N SER A 65 -8.74 -4.22 -2.51
CA SER A 65 -8.76 -4.96 -3.78
C SER A 65 -9.42 -6.33 -3.63
N VAL A 66 -9.16 -7.05 -2.53
CA VAL A 66 -9.81 -8.33 -2.23
C VAL A 66 -11.31 -8.13 -2.03
N ALA A 67 -11.73 -7.14 -1.24
CA ALA A 67 -13.14 -6.85 -1.01
C ALA A 67 -13.88 -6.50 -2.31
N ALA A 68 -13.32 -5.61 -3.12
CA ALA A 68 -13.90 -5.25 -4.41
C ALA A 68 -13.90 -6.43 -5.40
N GLY A 69 -12.83 -7.23 -5.41
CA GLY A 69 -12.75 -8.43 -6.25
C GLY A 69 -13.81 -9.47 -5.90
N LEU A 70 -14.09 -9.68 -4.61
CA LEU A 70 -15.18 -10.55 -4.16
C LEU A 70 -16.55 -10.01 -4.58
N LEU A 71 -16.80 -8.70 -4.41
CA LEU A 71 -18.05 -8.07 -4.80
C LEU A 71 -18.29 -8.15 -6.31
N ILE A 72 -17.33 -7.70 -7.12
CA ILE A 72 -17.45 -7.73 -8.59
C ILE A 72 -17.47 -9.18 -9.10
N GLY A 73 -16.68 -10.06 -8.50
CA GLY A 73 -16.67 -11.49 -8.80
C GLY A 73 -18.01 -12.14 -8.57
N SER A 74 -18.67 -11.84 -7.44
CA SER A 74 -20.02 -12.36 -7.14
C SER A 74 -21.06 -11.87 -8.16
N LEU A 75 -20.99 -10.60 -8.58
CA LEU A 75 -21.83 -10.08 -9.66
C LEU A 75 -21.60 -10.83 -10.98
N GLY A 76 -20.34 -11.11 -11.32
CA GLY A 76 -19.99 -11.83 -12.52
C GLY A 76 -20.49 -13.28 -12.53
N VAL A 77 -20.49 -13.96 -11.39
CA VAL A 77 -21.07 -15.30 -11.24
C VAL A 77 -22.59 -15.25 -11.47
N VAL A 78 -23.29 -14.35 -10.79
CA VAL A 78 -24.75 -14.18 -10.96
C VAL A 78 -25.11 -13.82 -12.40
N ALA A 79 -24.31 -12.98 -13.06
CA ALA A 79 -24.52 -12.62 -14.47
C ALA A 79 -24.41 -13.83 -15.41
N ARG A 80 -23.42 -14.70 -15.17
CA ARG A 80 -23.22 -15.93 -15.97
C ARG A 80 -24.31 -16.94 -15.74
N ASP A 81 -24.66 -17.18 -14.48
CA ASP A 81 -25.70 -18.15 -14.12
C ASP A 81 -27.09 -17.70 -14.61
N GLY A 82 -27.32 -16.38 -14.68
CA GLY A 82 -28.55 -15.80 -15.21
C GLY A 82 -28.55 -15.50 -16.72
N GLU A 83 -27.50 -15.86 -17.45
CA GLU A 83 -27.31 -15.56 -18.88
C GLU A 83 -27.50 -14.07 -19.24
N ILE A 84 -27.18 -13.17 -18.30
CA ILE A 84 -27.34 -11.72 -18.47
C ILE A 84 -26.04 -11.15 -19.08
N GLU A 85 -25.92 -11.22 -20.40
CA GLU A 85 -24.72 -10.78 -21.14
C GLU A 85 -24.26 -9.36 -20.79
N LEU A 86 -25.22 -8.45 -20.60
CA LEU A 86 -24.96 -7.05 -20.29
C LEU A 86 -24.32 -6.86 -18.91
N LEU A 87 -24.73 -7.68 -17.93
CA LEU A 87 -24.17 -7.67 -16.58
C LEU A 87 -22.78 -8.33 -16.55
N GLU A 88 -22.54 -9.35 -17.38
CA GLU A 88 -21.21 -9.95 -17.52
C GLU A 88 -20.21 -8.95 -18.13
N LEU A 89 -20.61 -8.25 -19.19
CA LEU A 89 -19.78 -7.22 -19.82
C LEU A 89 -19.48 -6.08 -18.84
N ALA A 90 -20.49 -5.61 -18.10
CA ALA A 90 -20.33 -4.58 -17.07
C ALA A 90 -19.38 -5.02 -15.95
N SER A 91 -19.46 -6.27 -15.50
CA SER A 91 -18.57 -6.81 -14.46
C SER A 91 -17.11 -6.84 -14.91
N ARG A 92 -16.84 -7.23 -16.16
CA ARG A 92 -15.47 -7.20 -16.72
C ARG A 92 -14.94 -5.77 -16.86
N ALA A 93 -15.78 -4.83 -17.32
CA ALA A 93 -15.42 -3.42 -17.41
C ALA A 93 -15.12 -2.82 -16.02
N LEU A 94 -15.90 -3.19 -15.00
CA LEU A 94 -15.69 -2.78 -13.60
C LEU A 94 -14.36 -3.29 -13.06
N ILE A 95 -13.97 -4.54 -13.34
CA ILE A 95 -12.65 -5.07 -12.95
C ILE A 95 -11.53 -4.22 -13.55
N GLY A 96 -11.61 -3.91 -14.85
CA GLY A 96 -10.61 -3.10 -15.55
C GLY A 96 -10.50 -1.68 -14.98
N LEU A 97 -11.64 -0.99 -14.86
CA LEU A 97 -11.70 0.38 -14.32
C LEU A 97 -11.19 0.43 -12.87
N PHE A 98 -11.63 -0.50 -12.03
CA PHE A 98 -11.20 -0.59 -10.65
C PHE A 98 -9.70 -0.87 -10.53
N GLY A 99 -9.17 -1.81 -11.33
CA GLY A 99 -7.74 -2.11 -11.38
C GLY A 99 -6.89 -0.89 -11.76
N ILE A 100 -7.33 -0.11 -12.75
CA ILE A 100 -6.66 1.14 -13.14
C ILE A 100 -6.69 2.15 -11.99
N LEU A 101 -7.85 2.41 -11.39
CA LEU A 101 -7.99 3.37 -10.30
C LEU A 101 -7.11 3.03 -9.10
N VAL A 102 -7.11 1.75 -8.68
CA VAL A 102 -6.28 1.28 -7.58
C VAL A 102 -4.78 1.41 -7.90
N THR A 103 -4.38 1.03 -9.12
CA THR A 103 -2.98 1.11 -9.54
C THR A 103 -2.50 2.56 -9.58
N VAL A 104 -3.28 3.46 -10.19
CA VAL A 104 -2.96 4.90 -10.25
C VAL A 104 -2.87 5.48 -8.84
N TYR A 105 -3.82 5.16 -7.97
CA TYR A 105 -3.80 5.61 -6.57
C TYR A 105 -2.54 5.15 -5.83
N ALA A 106 -2.19 3.86 -5.95
CA ALA A 106 -1.02 3.27 -5.31
C ALA A 106 0.27 3.93 -5.82
N VAL A 107 0.44 4.07 -7.14
CA VAL A 107 1.61 4.69 -7.76
C VAL A 107 1.78 6.14 -7.31
N ILE A 108 0.71 6.95 -7.34
CA ILE A 108 0.75 8.34 -6.89
C ILE A 108 1.12 8.42 -5.40
N SER A 109 0.51 7.59 -4.55
CA SER A 109 0.76 7.60 -3.10
C SER A 109 2.19 7.16 -2.75
N LEU A 110 2.74 6.19 -3.48
CA LEU A 110 4.13 5.75 -3.33
C LEU A 110 5.11 6.82 -3.83
N GLY A 111 4.81 7.47 -4.96
CA GLY A 111 5.57 8.60 -5.48
C GLY A 111 5.62 9.77 -4.48
N PHE A 112 4.48 10.15 -3.90
CA PHE A 112 4.42 11.16 -2.84
C PHE A 112 5.17 10.75 -1.59
N SER A 113 5.12 9.46 -1.22
CA SER A 113 5.89 8.92 -0.09
C SER A 113 7.40 9.04 -0.33
N ALA A 114 7.87 8.72 -1.53
CA ALA A 114 9.27 8.86 -1.91
C ALA A 114 9.71 10.34 -1.91
N PHE A 115 8.89 11.20 -2.52
CA PHE A 115 9.17 12.64 -2.61
C PHE A 115 9.23 13.31 -1.24
N ARG A 116 8.28 13.02 -0.34
CA ARG A 116 8.30 13.58 1.02
C ARG A 116 9.45 13.00 1.85
N ALA A 117 9.75 11.71 1.71
CA ALA A 117 10.90 11.08 2.38
C ALA A 117 12.23 11.75 1.98
N TRP A 118 12.38 12.15 0.71
CA TRP A 118 13.55 12.90 0.24
C TRP A 118 13.73 14.24 0.97
N HIS A 119 12.62 14.91 1.26
CA HIS A 119 12.59 16.17 2.02
C HIS A 119 12.64 15.96 3.55
N GLY A 120 12.82 14.71 4.02
CA GLY A 120 12.81 14.38 5.45
C GLY A 120 11.43 14.48 6.10
N GLN A 121 10.36 14.50 5.29
CA GLN A 121 8.98 14.60 5.71
C GLN A 121 8.28 13.25 5.60
N LEU A 122 7.19 13.09 6.36
CA LEU A 122 6.33 11.92 6.29
C LEU A 122 5.14 12.21 5.38
N HIS A 123 4.74 11.21 4.60
CA HIS A 123 3.49 11.22 3.86
C HIS A 123 2.47 10.36 4.59
N ASP A 124 1.25 10.85 4.84
CA ASP A 124 0.13 10.01 5.28
C ASP A 124 -0.78 9.74 4.08
N PRO A 125 -0.81 8.49 3.58
CA PRO A 125 -1.73 8.13 2.52
C PRO A 125 -3.18 8.16 3.02
N LYS A 126 -4.07 8.81 2.27
CA LYS A 126 -5.49 8.96 2.67
C LYS A 126 -6.25 7.64 2.84
N LEU A 127 -5.93 6.61 2.05
CA LEU A 127 -6.53 5.27 2.14
C LEU A 127 -5.74 4.32 3.06
N SER A 128 -4.71 4.82 3.77
CA SER A 128 -4.04 4.02 4.80
C SER A 128 -4.99 3.86 5.98
N MET A 129 -5.45 2.64 6.25
CA MET A 129 -6.38 2.37 7.35
C MET A 129 -5.72 2.54 8.73
N GLY A 130 -4.40 2.63 8.79
CA GLY A 130 -3.65 2.80 10.03
C GLY A 130 -3.56 1.50 10.82
N VAL A 131 -3.75 0.33 10.22
CA VAL A 131 -3.80 -0.96 10.92
C VAL A 131 -2.48 -1.20 11.67
N LEU A 132 -1.35 -1.05 10.98
CA LEU A 132 -0.04 -1.27 11.59
C LEU A 132 0.36 -0.12 12.54
N GLN A 133 -0.15 1.09 12.32
CA GLN A 133 0.06 2.21 13.24
C GLN A 133 -0.74 2.02 14.54
N ALA A 134 -1.98 1.55 14.44
CA ALA A 134 -2.87 1.26 15.56
C ALA A 134 -2.33 0.12 16.42
N LEU A 135 -1.81 -0.95 15.80
CA LEU A 135 -1.15 -2.05 16.50
C LEU A 135 0.12 -1.62 17.24
N ARG A 136 0.72 -0.49 16.86
CA ARG A 136 1.89 0.08 17.55
C ARG A 136 1.53 0.88 18.80
N GLY A 137 0.24 1.09 19.08
CA GLY A 137 -0.25 1.76 20.29
C GLY A 137 0.03 3.27 20.36
N ARG A 138 0.44 3.92 19.26
CA ARG A 138 0.61 5.39 19.24
C ARG A 138 -0.70 6.04 18.79
N PRO A 139 -1.30 6.94 19.59
CA PRO A 139 -2.52 7.64 19.19
C PRO A 139 -2.25 8.44 17.92
N ARG A 140 -3.26 8.50 17.04
CA ARG A 140 -3.33 9.50 15.96
C ARG A 140 -3.23 10.88 16.60
N THR A 141 -2.05 11.49 16.66
CA THR A 141 -1.97 12.94 16.82
C THR A 141 -2.38 13.54 15.49
N ALA A 142 -3.68 13.72 15.33
CA ALA A 142 -4.25 14.61 14.34
C ALA A 142 -3.63 15.99 14.54
N ALA A 143 -2.97 16.48 13.50
CA ALA A 143 -2.60 17.89 13.32
C ALA A 143 -3.01 18.26 11.90
#